data_AF-A0A7C2IJH2-F1
#
_entry.id   AF-A0A7C2IJH2-F1
#
_cell.length_a   1.000
_cell.length_b   1.000
_cell.length_c   1.000
_cell.angle_alpha   90.00
_cell.angle_beta   90.00
_cell.angle_gamma   90.00
#
_symmetry.space_group_name_H-M   'P 1'
#
loop_
_entity.id
_entity.type
_entity.pdbx_description
1 polymer ?
#
loop_
_entity_poly.entity_id
_entity_poly.type
_entity_poly.pdbx_seq_one_letter_code
_entity_poly.pdbx_strand_id
1 'polypeptide(L)'
;MMEASVARQRESVRRQASASAAGERSDWFTVPWAGSGLEAEPDQAVEDCPPIPPHELKDYIEEIARRQGFTPDLLRAVIERESGFRPCAVSSKGAQGLMQLMPETAAELGVSDPFDPQENIAAGAGFLSRLLE
;
A
#
# COMPACT_ATOMS: atom_id res chain seq x y z
N MET A 1 12.66 -15.53 -19.02
CA MET A 1 13.08 -14.25 -18.42
C MET A 1 12.30 -13.96 -17.12
N MET A 2 12.42 -14.82 -16.10
CA MET A 2 11.81 -14.62 -14.75
C MET A 2 12.86 -14.71 -13.62
N GLU A 3 14.04 -15.26 -13.90
CA GLU A 3 15.10 -15.46 -12.89
C GLU A 3 15.79 -14.15 -12.49
N ALA A 4 15.89 -13.19 -13.42
CA ALA A 4 16.53 -11.88 -13.17
C ALA A 4 15.72 -10.94 -12.27
N SER A 5 14.40 -11.19 -12.11
CA SER A 5 13.52 -10.40 -11.24
C SER A 5 13.55 -10.91 -9.80
N VAL A 6 13.57 -12.24 -9.62
CA VAL A 6 13.69 -12.89 -8.31
C VAL A 6 15.08 -12.68 -7.68
N ALA A 7 16.14 -12.63 -8.50
CA ALA A 7 17.50 -12.38 -8.02
C ALA A 7 17.65 -10.97 -7.40
N ARG A 8 17.08 -9.95 -8.05
CA ARG A 8 17.08 -8.56 -7.55
C ARG A 8 16.31 -8.42 -6.23
N GLN A 9 15.24 -9.19 -6.09
CA GLN A 9 14.39 -9.20 -4.90
C GLN A 9 15.04 -9.93 -3.71
N ARG A 10 15.95 -10.88 -3.96
CA ARG A 10 16.70 -11.59 -2.91
C ARG A 10 17.87 -10.76 -2.35
N GLU A 11 18.50 -9.94 -3.19
CA GLU A 11 19.56 -9.04 -2.74
C GLU A 11 19.05 -7.88 -1.87
N SER A 12 17.86 -7.37 -2.14
CA SER A 12 17.24 -6.32 -1.31
C SER A 12 16.89 -6.84 0.10
N VAL A 13 16.33 -8.05 0.20
CA VAL A 13 16.03 -8.70 1.48
C VAL A 13 17.31 -8.99 2.28
N ARG A 14 18.40 -9.42 1.61
CA ARG A 14 19.67 -9.70 2.29
C ARG A 14 20.34 -8.43 2.83
N ARG A 15 20.22 -7.29 2.14
CA ARG A 15 20.68 -5.99 2.63
C ARG A 15 19.90 -5.51 3.86
N GLN A 16 18.60 -5.80 3.90
CA GLN A 16 17.74 -5.47 5.04
C GLN A 16 18.03 -6.36 6.26
N ALA A 17 18.41 -7.62 6.06
CA ALA A 17 18.71 -8.56 7.14
C ALA A 17 20.03 -8.27 7.90
N SER A 18 21.02 -7.63 7.26
CA SER A 18 22.29 -7.27 7.92
C SER A 18 22.25 -5.98 8.74
N ALA A 19 21.15 -5.21 8.70
CA ALA A 19 21.01 -3.96 9.44
C ALA A 19 20.59 -4.14 10.92
N SER A 20 20.30 -5.37 11.35
CA SER A 20 19.64 -5.64 12.64
C SER A 20 20.53 -6.35 13.67
N ALA A 21 21.86 -6.26 13.56
CA ALA A 21 22.77 -6.91 14.50
C ALA A 21 23.98 -6.04 14.86
N ALA A 22 23.76 -4.93 15.56
CA ALA A 22 24.70 -4.35 16.51
C ALA A 22 24.08 -3.17 17.26
N GLY A 23 24.17 -3.17 18.59
CA GLY A 23 24.30 -1.93 19.35
C GLY A 23 23.20 -1.63 20.37
N GLU A 24 23.56 -1.82 21.63
CA GLU A 24 22.79 -1.56 22.84
C GLU A 24 22.24 -0.14 23.04
N ARG A 25 21.17 -0.10 23.84
CA ARG A 25 20.45 1.04 24.43
C ARG A 25 21.36 2.20 24.86
N SER A 26 21.06 3.42 24.41
CA SER A 26 21.26 4.65 25.19
C SER A 26 20.19 5.70 24.87
N ASP A 27 19.57 6.17 25.95
CA ASP A 27 18.62 7.25 26.17
C ASP A 27 17.95 7.98 25.00
N TRP A 28 16.62 7.92 25.01
CA TRP A 28 15.70 8.25 23.93
C TRP A 28 15.53 9.75 23.59
N PHE A 29 16.32 10.68 24.16
CA PHE A 29 16.31 12.07 23.69
C PHE A 29 17.53 12.90 24.17
N THR A 30 18.71 12.76 23.57
CA THR A 30 19.73 13.84 23.48
C THR A 30 20.69 13.59 22.32
N VAL A 31 20.79 14.55 21.39
CA VAL A 31 21.65 14.44 20.19
C VAL A 31 22.76 15.50 20.24
N PRO A 32 24.04 15.13 20.46
CA PRO A 32 25.14 16.09 20.63
C PRO A 32 25.83 16.52 19.32
N TRP A 33 25.36 16.07 18.15
CA TRP A 33 25.99 16.32 16.85
C TRP A 33 25.19 17.27 15.95
N ALA A 34 24.63 18.37 16.47
CA ALA A 34 24.06 19.43 15.60
C ALA A 34 25.15 20.23 14.83
N GLY A 35 26.24 19.57 14.42
CA GLY A 35 27.48 20.18 13.93
C GLY A 35 28.14 19.40 12.81
N SER A 36 27.37 18.77 11.94
CA SER A 36 27.84 18.33 10.62
C SER A 36 26.62 18.08 9.74
N GLY A 37 26.48 18.90 8.71
CA GLY A 37 25.26 19.05 7.91
C GLY A 37 24.76 17.75 7.32
N LEU A 38 23.79 17.14 8.00
CA LEU A 38 22.73 16.38 7.35
C LEU A 38 21.51 17.27 7.36
N GLU A 39 21.40 18.11 6.34
CA GLU A 39 20.07 18.46 5.85
C GLU A 39 19.37 17.13 5.60
N ALA A 40 18.24 16.92 6.28
CA ALA A 40 17.43 15.74 6.05
C ALA A 40 16.98 15.78 4.58
N GLU A 41 17.72 15.08 3.73
CA GLU A 41 17.35 14.83 2.34
C GLU A 41 15.91 14.27 2.36
N PRO A 42 14.96 14.88 1.62
CA PRO A 42 13.59 14.41 1.64
C PRO A 42 13.57 12.97 1.14
N ASP A 43 12.99 12.12 1.97
CA ASP A 43 12.60 10.73 1.76
C ASP A 43 12.36 10.41 0.26
N GLN A 44 13.37 9.90 -0.43
CA GLN A 44 13.32 9.55 -1.85
C GLN A 44 12.41 8.34 -2.14
N ALA A 45 11.78 7.74 -1.12
CA ALA A 45 10.92 6.57 -1.27
C ALA A 45 9.45 6.89 -1.59
N VAL A 46 9.02 8.14 -1.48
CA VAL A 46 7.62 8.55 -1.77
C VAL A 46 7.34 8.85 -3.25
N GLU A 47 8.35 8.86 -4.12
CA GLU A 47 8.20 9.20 -5.55
C GLU A 47 7.70 8.03 -6.42
N ASP A 48 7.92 6.77 -6.02
CA ASP A 48 7.62 5.61 -6.86
C ASP A 48 6.12 5.25 -6.91
N CYS A 49 5.26 5.99 -6.19
CA CYS A 49 3.83 5.69 -6.08
C CYS A 49 2.96 6.89 -5.74
N PRO A 50 2.74 7.80 -6.71
CA PRO A 50 1.89 8.94 -6.48
C PRO A 50 0.44 8.51 -6.19
N PRO A 51 -0.25 9.16 -5.25
CA PRO A 51 -1.68 8.92 -5.04
C PRO A 51 -2.48 9.36 -6.26
N ILE A 52 -3.47 8.56 -6.65
CA ILE A 52 -4.43 8.96 -7.67
C ILE A 52 -5.32 10.05 -7.08
N PRO A 53 -5.47 11.22 -7.74
CA PRO A 53 -6.40 12.24 -7.27
C PRO A 53 -7.82 11.68 -7.14
N PRO A 54 -8.51 11.85 -6.00
CA PRO A 54 -9.80 11.19 -5.76
C PRO A 54 -10.88 11.48 -6.80
N HIS A 55 -10.81 12.65 -7.47
CA HIS A 55 -11.75 13.02 -8.51
C HIS A 55 -11.63 12.16 -9.78
N GLU A 56 -10.46 11.58 -10.05
CA GLU A 56 -10.25 10.67 -11.19
C GLU A 56 -10.94 9.31 -10.99
N LEU A 57 -11.10 8.89 -9.73
CA LEU A 57 -11.78 7.63 -9.37
C LEU A 57 -13.25 7.84 -9.01
N LYS A 58 -13.72 9.09 -8.90
CA LYS A 58 -15.05 9.44 -8.37
C LYS A 58 -16.17 8.64 -9.03
N ASP A 59 -16.28 8.69 -10.35
CA ASP A 59 -17.40 8.09 -11.06
C ASP A 59 -17.38 6.55 -10.95
N TYR A 60 -16.18 5.96 -10.91
CA TYR A 60 -16.00 4.53 -10.71
C TYR A 60 -16.36 4.10 -9.27
N ILE A 61 -15.94 4.86 -8.27
CA ILE A 61 -16.30 4.63 -6.87
C ILE A 61 -17.82 4.75 -6.69
N GLU A 62 -18.47 5.75 -7.30
CA GLU A 62 -19.92 5.92 -7.26
C GLU A 62 -20.67 4.76 -7.92
N GLU A 63 -20.15 4.24 -9.03
CA GLU A 63 -20.70 3.08 -9.71
C GLU A 63 -20.59 1.82 -8.83
N ILE A 64 -19.40 1.50 -8.34
CA ILE A 64 -19.16 0.30 -7.53
C ILE A 64 -19.90 0.37 -6.20
N ALA A 65 -19.88 1.52 -5.51
CA ALA A 65 -20.62 1.70 -4.26
C ALA A 65 -22.11 1.42 -4.46
N ARG A 66 -22.72 1.95 -5.53
CA ARG A 66 -24.13 1.70 -5.85
C ARG A 66 -24.42 0.23 -6.15
N ARG A 67 -23.55 -0.44 -6.90
CA ARG A 67 -23.68 -1.87 -7.21
C ARG A 67 -23.62 -2.74 -5.95
N GLN A 68 -22.83 -2.33 -4.95
CA GLN A 68 -22.64 -3.06 -3.68
C GLN A 68 -23.55 -2.57 -2.55
N GLY A 69 -24.43 -1.59 -2.78
CA GLY A 69 -25.35 -1.07 -1.75
C GLY A 69 -24.73 -0.09 -0.73
N PHE A 70 -23.57 0.49 -1.03
CA PHE A 70 -22.89 1.46 -0.18
C PHE A 70 -23.18 2.91 -0.59
N THR A 71 -22.97 3.83 0.37
CA THR A 71 -22.79 5.24 0.02
C THR A 71 -21.41 5.43 -0.64
N PRO A 72 -21.27 6.26 -1.69
CA PRO A 72 -19.97 6.55 -2.28
C PRO A 72 -18.95 7.09 -1.28
N ASP A 73 -19.41 7.85 -0.29
CA ASP A 73 -18.58 8.39 0.78
C ASP A 73 -17.96 7.31 1.66
N LEU A 74 -18.70 6.23 1.95
CA LEU A 74 -18.17 5.11 2.71
C LEU A 74 -17.03 4.43 1.95
N LEU A 75 -17.25 4.08 0.69
CA LEU A 75 -16.24 3.39 -0.11
C LEU A 75 -14.99 4.27 -0.32
N ARG A 76 -15.20 5.57 -0.55
CA ARG A 76 -14.11 6.55 -0.64
C ARG A 76 -13.30 6.63 0.65
N ALA A 77 -13.96 6.71 1.81
CA ALA A 77 -13.31 6.77 3.11
C ALA A 77 -12.50 5.51 3.42
N VAL A 78 -12.99 4.34 3.01
CA VAL A 78 -12.25 3.07 3.11
C VAL A 78 -10.98 3.13 2.27
N ILE A 79 -11.07 3.49 0.99
CA ILE A 79 -9.89 3.58 0.10
C ILE A 79 -8.84 4.57 0.66
N GLU A 80 -9.30 5.72 1.14
CA GLU A 80 -8.45 6.72 1.79
C GLU A 80 -7.72 6.14 3.01
N ARG A 81 -8.44 5.40 3.86
CA ARG A 81 -7.87 4.80 5.07
C ARG A 81 -6.88 3.68 4.78
N GLU A 82 -7.17 2.87 3.77
CA GLU A 82 -6.37 1.68 3.44
C GLU A 82 -5.05 2.04 2.75
N SER A 83 -5.09 2.95 1.78
CA SER A 83 -3.94 3.24 0.92
C SER A 83 -3.59 4.72 0.80
N GLY A 84 -4.51 5.62 1.14
CA GLY A 84 -4.40 7.04 0.79
C GLY A 84 -4.42 7.26 -0.72
N PHE A 85 -5.23 6.48 -1.44
CA PHE A 85 -5.33 6.48 -2.92
C PHE A 85 -4.05 6.06 -3.67
N ARG A 86 -3.12 5.35 -3.01
CA ARG A 86 -1.91 4.84 -3.66
C ARG A 86 -2.15 3.43 -4.22
N PRO A 87 -2.19 3.25 -5.56
CA PRO A 87 -2.52 1.97 -6.16
C PRO A 87 -1.43 0.92 -5.97
N CYS A 88 -0.17 1.31 -5.76
CA CYS A 88 0.91 0.36 -5.51
C CYS A 88 1.07 -0.01 -4.02
N ALA A 89 0.21 0.48 -3.13
CA ALA A 89 0.41 0.35 -1.68
C ALA A 89 0.54 -1.12 -1.26
N VAL A 90 1.59 -1.44 -0.50
CA VAL A 90 1.80 -2.76 0.10
C VAL A 90 2.00 -2.62 1.60
N SER A 91 1.17 -3.27 2.41
CA SER A 91 1.37 -3.28 3.86
C SER A 91 2.50 -4.22 4.29
N SER A 92 2.96 -4.08 5.53
CA SER A 92 3.96 -4.98 6.13
C SER A 92 3.54 -6.45 6.18
N LYS A 93 2.22 -6.71 6.11
CA LYS A 93 1.64 -8.06 6.07
C LYS A 93 1.40 -8.57 4.65
N GLY A 94 1.65 -7.74 3.63
CA GLY A 94 1.51 -8.09 2.23
C GLY A 94 0.15 -7.79 1.61
N ALA A 95 -0.73 -7.04 2.28
CA ALA A 95 -1.95 -6.53 1.67
C ALA A 95 -1.63 -5.53 0.54
N GLN A 96 -2.40 -5.53 -0.55
CA GLN A 96 -2.05 -4.88 -1.82
C GLN A 96 -3.17 -3.98 -2.36
N GLY A 97 -2.77 -2.84 -2.93
CA GLY A 97 -3.64 -1.97 -3.71
C GLY A 97 -4.50 -1.02 -2.89
N LEU A 98 -5.47 -0.40 -3.57
CA LEU A 98 -6.29 0.69 -3.04
C LEU A 98 -7.14 0.32 -1.82
N MET A 99 -7.64 -0.91 -1.79
CA MET A 99 -8.46 -1.48 -0.71
C MET A 99 -7.72 -2.54 0.11
N GLN A 100 -6.38 -2.63 -0.05
CA GLN A 100 -5.50 -3.51 0.74
C GLN A 100 -6.01 -4.97 0.81
N LEU A 101 -6.20 -5.59 -0.35
CA LEU A 101 -6.55 -7.01 -0.42
C LEU A 101 -5.34 -7.87 -0.07
N MET A 102 -5.54 -8.88 0.78
CA MET A 102 -4.53 -9.92 0.97
C MET A 102 -4.37 -10.75 -0.31
N PRO A 103 -3.17 -11.25 -0.65
CA PRO A 103 -2.94 -11.96 -1.91
C PRO A 103 -3.84 -13.19 -2.10
N GLU A 104 -4.10 -13.93 -1.02
CA GLU A 104 -5.02 -15.07 -1.02
C GLU A 104 -6.45 -14.63 -1.34
N THR A 105 -6.93 -13.57 -0.69
CA THR A 105 -8.26 -12.98 -0.94
C THR A 105 -8.39 -12.45 -2.37
N ALA A 106 -7.36 -11.79 -2.90
CA ALA A 106 -7.35 -11.30 -4.28
C ALA A 106 -7.47 -12.47 -5.28
N ALA A 107 -6.78 -13.58 -5.03
CA ALA A 107 -6.88 -14.79 -5.86
C ALA A 107 -8.27 -15.44 -5.79
N GLU A 108 -8.87 -15.54 -4.60
CA GLU A 108 -10.24 -16.05 -4.42
C GLU A 108 -11.29 -15.18 -5.13
N LEU A 109 -11.04 -13.88 -5.21
CA LEU A 109 -11.88 -12.90 -5.90
C LEU A 109 -11.65 -12.85 -7.41
N GLY A 110 -10.67 -13.58 -7.95
CA GLY A 110 -10.34 -13.57 -9.37
C GLY A 110 -9.65 -12.29 -9.86
N VAL A 111 -9.00 -11.55 -8.96
CA VAL A 111 -8.19 -10.37 -9.31
C VAL A 111 -6.92 -10.81 -10.03
N SER A 112 -6.68 -10.27 -11.22
CA SER A 112 -5.51 -10.59 -12.03
C SER A 112 -4.33 -9.69 -11.67
N ASP A 113 -4.59 -8.40 -11.44
CA ASP A 113 -3.61 -7.44 -10.94
C ASP A 113 -4.16 -6.69 -9.71
N PRO A 114 -3.66 -6.97 -8.50
CA PRO A 114 -4.12 -6.29 -7.29
C PRO A 114 -3.67 -4.82 -7.21
N PHE A 115 -2.79 -4.37 -8.11
CA PHE A 115 -2.38 -2.96 -8.23
C PHE A 115 -3.17 -2.20 -9.30
N ASP A 116 -4.00 -2.87 -10.11
CA ASP A 116 -4.95 -2.20 -10.97
C ASP A 116 -6.06 -1.55 -10.11
N PRO A 117 -6.25 -0.21 -10.20
CA PRO A 117 -7.24 0.49 -9.39
C PRO A 117 -8.67 -0.04 -9.54
N GLN A 118 -9.06 -0.43 -10.76
CA GLN A 118 -10.43 -0.81 -11.05
C GLN A 118 -10.71 -2.21 -10.50
N GLU A 119 -9.85 -3.18 -10.81
CA GLU A 119 -9.96 -4.55 -10.29
C GLU A 119 -9.94 -4.56 -8.77
N ASN A 120 -9.00 -3.83 -8.14
CA ASN A 120 -8.85 -3.81 -6.69
C ASN A 120 -10.07 -3.17 -5.99
N ILE A 121 -10.59 -2.05 -6.50
CA ILE A 121 -11.80 -1.40 -5.95
C ILE A 121 -13.03 -2.31 -6.10
N ALA A 122 -13.24 -2.90 -7.27
CA ALA A 122 -14.40 -3.74 -7.51
C ALA A 122 -14.40 -4.99 -6.62
N ALA A 123 -13.25 -5.67 -6.54
CA ALA A 123 -13.08 -6.87 -5.72
C ALA A 123 -13.15 -6.55 -4.22
N GLY A 124 -12.47 -5.48 -3.77
CA GLY A 124 -12.48 -5.03 -2.38
C GLY A 124 -13.87 -4.63 -1.91
N ALA A 125 -14.63 -3.88 -2.72
CA ALA A 125 -15.99 -3.50 -2.38
C ALA A 125 -16.93 -4.72 -2.32
N GLY A 126 -16.80 -5.67 -3.25
CA GLY A 126 -17.57 -6.92 -3.21
C GLY A 126 -17.23 -7.78 -1.99
N PHE A 127 -15.96 -7.82 -1.59
CA PHE A 127 -15.55 -8.51 -0.37
C PHE A 127 -16.09 -7.83 0.89
N LEU A 128 -15.99 -6.50 0.98
CA LEU A 128 -16.55 -5.72 2.08
C LEU A 128 -18.06 -5.96 2.23
N SER A 129 -18.80 -6.04 1.11
CA SER A 129 -20.23 -6.35 1.13
C SER A 129 -20.51 -7.70 1.80
N ARG A 130 -19.80 -8.76 1.39
CA ARG A 130 -19.91 -10.10 1.99
C ARG A 130 -19.57 -10.16 3.49
N LEU A 131 -18.78 -9.22 4.02
CA LEU A 131 -18.44 -9.16 5.45
C LEU A 131 -19.52 -8.47 6.29
N LEU A 132 -20.41 -7.71 5.66
CA LEU A 132 -21.45 -6.90 6.32
C LEU A 132 -22.85 -7.53 6.22
N GLU A 133 -23.00 -8.61 5.44
CA GLU A 133 -24.18 -9.47 5.40
C GLU A 133 -24.26 -10.39 6.64
#